data_AF-A0A5J4DYY2-F1
#
_entry.id   AF-A0A5J4DYY2-F1
#
_cell.length_a   1.000
_cell.length_b   1.000
_cell.length_c   1.000
_cell.angle_alpha   90.00
_cell.angle_beta   90.00
_cell.angle_gamma   90.00
#
_symmetry.space_group_name_H-M   'P 1'
#
loop_
_entity.id
_entity.type
_entity.pdbx_description
1 polymer ?
#
loop_
_entity_poly.entity_id
_entity_poly.type
_entity_poly.pdbx_seq_one_letter_code
_entity_poly.pdbx_strand_id
1 'polypeptide(L)'
;MNAGAVRPGRSKRGTWGWVYEDDSEPFAKISYYSDLTDREYARLELSFQVSGEPVKQTIDLISTRPNFGGARWWFKCPCIGKMCAKLYLPPGKKVFGCRDAYGLTYQSCRDSGKYRTISKLLAASTGMSPDEIERLLRW
;
A
#
# COMPACT_ATOMS: atom_id res chain seq x y z
N MET A 1 -4.57 0.65 -8.23
CA MET A 1 -3.53 1.49 -8.85
C MET A 1 -4.26 2.63 -9.53
N ASN A 2 -3.93 3.90 -9.24
CA ASN A 2 -4.43 4.99 -10.08
C ASN A 2 -3.83 4.81 -11.48
N ALA A 3 -4.67 4.48 -12.45
CA ALA A 3 -4.29 4.11 -13.82
C ALA A 3 -3.53 5.22 -14.59
N GLY A 4 -3.36 6.39 -13.98
CA GLY A 4 -2.74 7.55 -14.60
C GLY A 4 -1.22 7.50 -14.74
N ALA A 5 -0.48 6.89 -13.80
CA ALA A 5 0.98 7.02 -13.74
C ALA A 5 1.74 5.98 -14.56
N VAL A 6 1.20 4.77 -14.69
CA VAL A 6 1.86 3.65 -15.40
C VAL A 6 1.20 3.52 -16.77
N ARG A 7 1.82 4.09 -17.81
CA ARG A 7 1.33 4.04 -19.19
C ARG A 7 2.39 3.44 -20.11
N PRO A 8 2.16 2.26 -20.71
CA PRO A 8 3.14 1.62 -21.58
C PRO A 8 3.57 2.52 -22.74
N GLY A 9 4.85 2.45 -23.12
CA GLY A 9 5.42 3.15 -24.28
C GLY A 9 5.58 4.67 -24.10
N ARG A 10 5.43 5.18 -22.87
CA ARG A 10 5.53 6.62 -22.57
C ARG A 10 6.23 6.84 -21.25
N SER A 11 6.86 8.00 -21.13
CA SER A 11 7.24 8.56 -19.84
C SER A 11 6.18 9.56 -19.37
N LYS A 12 6.10 9.76 -18.05
CA LYS A 12 5.14 10.68 -17.45
C LYS A 12 5.65 11.21 -16.12
N ARG A 13 5.41 12.49 -15.85
CA ARG A 13 5.56 13.09 -14.53
C ARG A 13 4.21 13.46 -13.94
N GLY A 14 4.16 13.50 -12.62
CA GLY A 14 2.99 14.00 -11.92
C GLY A 14 3.20 13.97 -10.42
N THR A 15 2.10 14.18 -9.71
CA THR A 15 2.10 14.18 -8.26
C THR A 15 0.86 13.47 -7.77
N TRP A 16 1.02 12.68 -6.71
CA TRP A 16 -0.06 12.20 -5.87
C TRP A 16 -0.07 13.01 -4.58
N GLY A 17 -1.23 13.50 -4.19
CA GLY A 17 -1.45 14.20 -2.94
C GLY A 17 -2.63 13.58 -2.20
N TRP A 18 -2.55 13.56 -0.87
CA TRP A 18 -3.68 13.24 0.00
C TRP A 18 -4.03 14.49 0.77
N VAL A 19 -5.30 14.85 0.71
CA VAL A 19 -5.89 16.02 1.36
C VAL A 19 -6.93 15.48 2.35
N TYR A 20 -7.08 16.13 3.50
CA TYR A 20 -8.26 15.92 4.35
C TYR A 20 -9.45 16.64 3.71
N GLU A 21 -10.69 16.20 4.00
CA GLU A 21 -11.89 16.75 3.35
C GLU A 21 -12.04 18.27 3.55
N ASP A 22 -11.57 18.78 4.69
CA ASP A 22 -11.68 20.18 5.07
C ASP A 22 -10.44 21.03 4.75
N ASP A 23 -9.40 20.43 4.18
CA ASP A 23 -8.13 21.12 3.93
C ASP A 23 -7.89 21.28 2.42
N SER A 24 -7.35 22.43 2.04
CA SER A 24 -6.95 22.69 0.65
C SER A 24 -5.50 22.29 0.39
N GLU A 25 -4.68 22.16 1.45
CA GLU A 25 -3.29 21.72 1.32
C GLU A 25 -3.14 20.23 1.60
N PRO A 26 -2.46 19.47 0.72
CA PRO A 26 -2.25 18.05 0.94
C PRO A 26 -1.27 17.80 2.08
N PHE A 27 -1.71 17.07 3.11
CA PHE A 27 -0.86 16.68 4.25
C PHE A 27 0.30 15.74 3.84
N ALA A 28 0.19 15.09 2.68
CA ALA A 28 1.26 14.30 2.09
C ALA A 28 1.27 14.45 0.57
N LYS A 29 2.47 14.65 0.01
CA LYS A 29 2.71 14.81 -1.43
C LYS A 29 3.83 13.89 -1.89
N ILE A 30 3.60 13.17 -2.98
CA ILE A 30 4.59 12.33 -3.65
C ILE A 30 4.67 12.76 -5.11
N SER A 31 5.82 13.28 -5.52
CA SER A 31 6.12 13.50 -6.92
C SER A 31 6.63 12.22 -7.54
N TYR A 32 6.26 11.96 -8.79
CA TYR A 32 6.70 10.79 -9.52
C TYR A 32 7.15 11.12 -10.95
N TYR A 33 8.09 10.31 -11.44
CA TYR A 33 8.43 10.15 -12.83
C TYR A 33 8.35 8.66 -13.18
N SER A 34 7.52 8.30 -14.15
CA SER A 34 7.50 6.97 -14.72
C SER A 34 8.10 6.98 -16.10
N ASP A 35 8.86 5.95 -16.41
CA ASP A 35 9.40 5.70 -17.74
C ASP A 35 9.10 4.26 -18.12
N LEU A 36 8.22 4.09 -19.10
CA LEU A 36 7.85 2.80 -19.67
C LEU A 36 8.10 2.78 -21.19
N THR A 37 9.00 3.64 -21.68
CA THR A 37 9.37 3.69 -23.10
C THR A 37 10.11 2.42 -23.53
N ASP A 38 10.99 1.93 -22.65
CA ASP A 38 11.61 0.61 -22.76
C ASP A 38 10.92 -0.37 -21.81
N ARG A 39 10.59 -1.57 -22.31
CA ARG A 39 9.91 -2.60 -21.54
C ARG A 39 10.82 -3.28 -20.51
N GLU A 40 12.11 -3.42 -20.83
CA GLU A 40 13.11 -4.10 -20.00
C GLU A 40 13.62 -3.19 -18.88
N TYR A 41 13.71 -1.88 -19.14
CA TYR A 41 14.21 -0.87 -18.19
C TYR A 41 13.11 0.02 -17.61
N ALA A 42 11.86 -0.43 -17.66
CA ALA A 42 10.72 0.33 -17.17
C ALA A 42 10.84 0.61 -15.67
N ARG A 43 10.64 1.86 -15.25
CA ARG A 43 10.83 2.30 -13.86
C ARG A 43 9.85 3.37 -13.41
N LEU A 44 9.67 3.43 -12.10
CA LEU A 44 8.95 4.48 -11.40
C LEU A 44 9.89 5.10 -10.37
N GLU A 45 10.20 6.38 -10.55
CA GLU A 45 10.97 7.20 -9.62
C GLU A 45 10.01 8.01 -8.77
N LEU A 46 10.19 7.96 -7.46
CA LEU A 46 9.40 8.68 -6.45
C LEU A 46 10.29 9.69 -5.73
N SER A 47 9.72 10.84 -5.40
CA SER A 47 10.32 11.86 -4.54
C SER A 47 9.27 12.34 -3.54
N PHE A 48 9.55 12.18 -2.26
CA PHE A 48 8.62 12.46 -1.16
C PHE A 48 9.38 12.79 0.12
N GLN A 49 8.67 13.10 1.21
CA GLN A 49 9.26 13.34 2.52
C GLN A 49 8.78 12.30 3.54
N VAL A 50 9.67 11.89 4.43
CA VAL A 50 9.35 11.05 5.60
C VAL A 50 9.93 11.73 6.82
N SER A 51 9.09 12.09 7.79
CA SER A 51 9.53 12.78 9.02
C SER A 51 10.37 14.04 8.74
N GLY A 52 10.03 14.79 7.68
CA GLY A 52 10.74 16.00 7.24
C GLY A 52 11.98 15.75 6.37
N GLU A 53 12.43 14.50 6.23
CA GLU A 53 13.58 14.17 5.39
C GLU A 53 13.17 13.87 3.95
N PRO A 54 13.85 14.43 2.93
CA PRO A 54 13.59 14.10 1.54
C PRO A 54 14.08 12.69 1.21
N VAL A 55 13.20 11.90 0.60
CA VAL A 55 13.49 10.55 0.12
C VAL A 55 13.29 10.49 -1.39
N LYS A 56 14.27 9.89 -2.07
CA LYS A 56 14.16 9.47 -3.47
C LYS A 56 14.18 7.96 -3.55
N GLN A 57 13.30 7.40 -4.36
CA GLN A 57 13.20 5.94 -4.49
C GLN A 57 12.89 5.55 -5.92
N THR A 58 13.67 4.61 -6.46
CA THR A 58 13.42 4.00 -7.77
C THR A 58 12.81 2.62 -7.58
N ILE A 59 11.79 2.32 -8.38
CA ILE A 59 11.05 1.06 -8.37
C ILE A 59 11.02 0.51 -9.79
N ASP A 60 11.56 -0.69 -9.98
CA ASP A 60 11.49 -1.36 -11.28
C ASP A 60 10.05 -1.79 -11.59
N LEU A 61 9.66 -1.67 -12.85
CA LEU A 61 8.37 -2.12 -13.37
C LEU A 61 8.58 -3.35 -14.25
N ILE A 62 7.88 -4.44 -13.92
CA ILE A 62 7.95 -5.70 -14.66
C ILE A 62 6.62 -5.91 -15.36
N SER A 63 6.63 -6.42 -16.60
CA SER A 63 5.40 -6.70 -17.34
C SER A 63 5.26 -8.16 -17.74
N THR A 64 4.13 -8.76 -17.39
CA THR A 64 3.74 -10.10 -17.87
C THR A 64 2.80 -9.99 -19.07
N ARG A 65 2.90 -10.93 -20.02
CA ARG A 65 1.95 -11.03 -21.15
C ARG A 65 0.69 -11.80 -20.69
N PRO A 66 -0.51 -11.22 -20.71
CA PRO A 66 -1.75 -11.94 -20.46
C PRO A 66 -2.16 -12.79 -21.68
N ASN A 67 -2.97 -13.82 -21.44
CA ASN A 67 -3.49 -14.71 -22.50
C ASN A 67 -4.38 -13.99 -23.53
N PHE A 68 -5.02 -12.88 -23.16
CA PHE A 68 -5.95 -12.12 -24.01
C PHE A 68 -5.33 -10.83 -24.59
N GLY A 69 -4.00 -10.77 -24.69
CA GLY A 69 -3.28 -9.60 -25.21
C GLY A 69 -3.02 -8.50 -24.16
N GLY A 70 -2.26 -7.48 -24.55
CA GLY A 70 -1.84 -6.37 -23.68
C GLY A 70 -0.62 -6.68 -22.80
N ALA A 71 -0.33 -5.78 -21.87
CA ALA A 71 0.75 -5.95 -20.90
C ALA A 71 0.22 -5.62 -19.50
N ARG A 72 0.40 -6.56 -18.56
CA ARG A 72 0.10 -6.32 -17.14
C ARG A 72 1.37 -5.90 -16.44
N TRP A 73 1.39 -4.67 -15.94
CA TRP A 73 2.53 -4.10 -15.23
C TRP A 73 2.45 -4.36 -13.72
N TRP A 74 3.60 -4.62 -13.13
CA TRP A 74 3.82 -4.94 -11.72
C TRP A 74 4.95 -4.09 -11.18
N PHE A 75 4.89 -3.75 -9.89
CA PHE A 75 6.05 -3.22 -9.19
C PHE A 75 6.93 -4.39 -8.75
N LYS A 76 8.24 -4.29 -9.00
CA LYS A 76 9.22 -5.11 -8.32
C LYS A 76 9.45 -4.51 -6.93
N CYS A 77 9.15 -5.26 -5.88
CA CYS A 77 9.35 -4.78 -4.52
C CYS A 77 10.83 -4.44 -4.31
N PRO A 78 11.18 -3.21 -3.91
CA PRO A 78 12.58 -2.83 -3.73
C PRO A 78 13.18 -3.45 -2.46
N CYS A 79 12.36 -3.91 -1.51
CA CYS A 79 12.85 -4.56 -0.30
C CYS A 79 13.14 -6.06 -0.47
N ILE A 80 12.36 -6.77 -1.31
CA ILE A 80 12.43 -8.24 -1.41
C ILE A 80 12.39 -8.79 -2.84
N GLY A 81 12.41 -7.93 -3.86
CA GLY A 81 12.41 -8.32 -5.28
C GLY A 81 11.09 -8.89 -5.82
N LYS A 82 10.10 -9.20 -4.97
CA LYS A 82 8.83 -9.81 -5.37
C LYS A 82 7.96 -8.90 -6.24
N MET A 83 7.34 -9.45 -7.28
CA MET A 83 6.33 -8.74 -8.08
C MET A 83 5.05 -8.50 -7.27
N CYS A 84 4.56 -7.27 -7.25
CA CYS A 84 3.36 -6.89 -6.51
C CYS A 84 2.55 -5.80 -7.22
N ALA A 85 1.24 -5.77 -6.95
CA ALA A 85 0.33 -4.78 -7.53
C ALA A 85 0.23 -3.48 -6.70
N LYS A 86 0.76 -3.49 -5.47
CA LYS A 86 0.71 -2.35 -4.55
C LYS A 86 1.98 -2.33 -3.71
N LEU A 87 2.52 -1.14 -3.53
CA LEU A 87 3.54 -0.84 -2.54
C LEU A 87 2.91 -0.01 -1.43
N TYR A 88 3.50 -0.11 -0.24
CA TYR A 88 3.05 0.51 0.99
C TYR A 88 4.22 1.27 1.61
N LEU A 89 3.92 2.37 2.30
CA LEU A 89 4.87 3.08 3.15
C LEU A 89 4.25 3.17 4.56
N PRO A 90 4.41 2.13 5.40
CA PRO A 90 3.87 2.14 6.76
C PRO A 90 4.53 3.20 7.64
N PRO A 91 3.86 3.65 8.72
CA PRO A 91 4.47 4.52 9.71
C PRO A 91 5.81 3.97 10.21
N GLY A 92 6.82 4.85 10.33
CA GLY A 92 8.17 4.48 10.76
C GLY A 92 9.03 3.80 9.69
N LYS A 93 8.53 3.61 8.46
CA LYS A 93 9.34 3.17 7.30
C LYS A 93 9.69 4.37 6.43
N LYS A 94 10.87 4.33 5.81
CA LYS A 94 11.37 5.37 4.90
C LYS A 94 11.24 5.00 3.41
N VAL A 95 10.91 3.74 3.11
CA VAL A 95 10.96 3.17 1.75
C VAL A 95 9.61 2.54 1.44
N PHE A 96 9.12 2.66 0.21
CA PHE A 96 7.96 1.91 -0.26
C PHE A 96 8.32 0.44 -0.44
N GLY A 97 7.50 -0.47 0.09
CA GLY A 97 7.72 -1.91 0.01
C GLY A 97 6.42 -2.68 -0.16
N CYS A 98 6.49 -3.92 -0.60
CA CYS A 98 5.31 -4.77 -0.71
C CYS A 98 4.79 -5.18 0.68
N ARG A 99 3.55 -5.67 0.73
CA ARG A 99 2.91 -6.15 1.95
C ARG A 99 3.78 -7.16 2.73
N ASP A 100 4.36 -8.13 2.01
CA ASP A 100 5.13 -9.22 2.62
C ASP A 100 6.43 -8.70 3.26
N ALA A 101 7.05 -7.68 2.66
CA ALA A 101 8.25 -7.03 3.21
C ALA A 101 8.01 -6.37 4.57
N TYR A 102 6.77 -6.02 4.89
CA TYR A 102 6.39 -5.37 6.14
C TYR A 102 5.46 -6.20 7.02
N GLY A 103 5.20 -7.46 6.67
CA GLY A 103 4.30 -8.32 7.42
C GLY A 103 2.88 -7.74 7.58
N LEU A 104 2.40 -6.94 6.60
CA LEU A 104 1.10 -6.28 6.70
C LEU A 104 -0.03 -7.29 6.46
N THR A 105 -0.51 -7.94 7.52
CA THR A 105 -1.72 -8.77 7.43
C THR A 105 -2.96 -7.91 7.16
N TYR A 106 -3.95 -8.47 6.45
CA TYR A 106 -5.22 -7.78 6.19
C TYR A 106 -5.89 -7.38 7.52
N GLN A 107 -6.52 -6.20 7.59
CA GLN A 107 -7.23 -5.76 8.80
C GLN A 107 -8.31 -6.76 9.25
N SER A 108 -9.04 -7.37 8.31
CA SER A 108 -10.03 -8.42 8.58
C SER A 108 -9.46 -9.65 9.31
N CYS A 109 -8.21 -10.03 9.04
CA CYS A 109 -7.52 -11.10 9.78
C CYS A 109 -7.05 -10.65 11.17
N ARG A 110 -6.84 -9.35 11.38
CA ARG A 110 -6.47 -8.79 12.68
C ARG A 110 -7.71 -8.67 13.59
N ASP A 111 -8.87 -8.37 13.02
CA ASP A 111 -10.13 -8.28 13.76
C ASP A 111 -10.73 -9.63 14.16
N SER A 112 -10.41 -10.73 13.48
CA SER A 112 -10.91 -12.08 13.83
C SER A 112 -10.26 -12.69 15.09
N GLY A 113 -9.64 -11.87 15.94
CA GLY A 113 -8.93 -12.34 17.14
C GLY A 113 -8.56 -11.27 18.15
N LYS A 114 -8.60 -9.98 17.78
CA LYS A 114 -8.30 -8.84 18.68
C LYS A 114 -9.05 -8.87 19.99
N TYR A 115 -10.33 -9.24 19.95
CA TYR A 115 -11.18 -9.22 21.13
C TYR A 115 -11.36 -10.61 21.74
N ARG A 116 -10.89 -11.69 21.09
CA ARG A 116 -11.19 -13.07 21.49
C ARG A 116 -10.86 -13.37 22.95
N THR A 117 -9.74 -12.85 23.47
CA THR A 117 -9.34 -13.07 24.86
C THR A 117 -10.19 -12.23 25.83
N ILE A 118 -10.40 -10.95 25.52
CA ILE A 118 -11.17 -10.03 26.37
C ILE A 118 -12.66 -10.40 26.34
N SER A 119 -13.21 -10.77 25.18
CA SER A 119 -14.57 -11.27 25.02
C SER A 119 -14.83 -12.54 25.82
N LYS A 120 -13.88 -13.47 25.89
CA LYS A 120 -14.01 -14.67 26.75
C LYS A 120 -14.02 -14.31 28.23
N LEU A 121 -13.16 -13.38 28.64
CA LEU A 121 -13.09 -12.92 30.04
C LEU A 121 -14.36 -12.20 30.46
N LEU A 122 -14.84 -11.27 29.63
CA LEU A 122 -16.06 -10.53 29.91
C LEU A 122 -17.28 -11.45 29.88
N ALA A 123 -17.35 -12.42 28.95
CA ALA A 123 -18.45 -13.39 28.88
C ALA A 123 -18.59 -14.19 30.18
N ALA A 124 -17.46 -14.59 30.77
CA ALA A 124 -17.44 -15.30 32.05
C ALA A 124 -17.99 -14.45 33.22
N SER A 125 -17.94 -13.11 33.12
CA SER A 125 -18.43 -12.19 34.14
C SER A 125 -19.82 -11.60 33.89
N THR A 126 -20.29 -11.53 32.63
CA THR A 126 -21.53 -10.83 32.27
C THR A 126 -22.68 -11.76 31.87
N GLY A 127 -22.43 -13.07 31.71
CA GLY A 127 -23.43 -14.04 31.25
C GLY A 127 -23.79 -13.92 29.77
N MET A 128 -23.15 -13.01 29.03
CA MET A 128 -23.30 -12.87 27.58
C MET A 128 -22.35 -13.82 26.84
N SER A 129 -22.69 -14.22 25.62
CA SER A 129 -21.79 -15.04 24.80
C SER A 129 -20.57 -14.24 24.32
N PRO A 130 -19.41 -14.89 24.11
CA PRO A 130 -18.22 -14.21 23.57
C PRO A 130 -18.46 -13.49 22.24
N ASP A 131 -19.36 -14.00 21.39
CA ASP A 131 -19.75 -13.39 20.12
C ASP A 131 -20.55 -12.09 20.29
N GLU A 132 -21.46 -12.03 21.27
CA GLU A 132 -22.21 -10.80 21.58
C GLU A 132 -21.28 -9.70 22.09
N ILE A 133 -20.32 -10.06 22.93
CA ILE A 133 -19.32 -9.11 23.44
C ILE A 133 -18.36 -8.68 22.32
N GLU A 134 -17.98 -9.58 21.41
CA GLU A 134 -17.17 -9.21 20.26
C GLU A 134 -17.89 -8.21 19.34
N ARG A 135 -19.21 -8.30 19.20
CA ARG A 135 -20.02 -7.31 18.46
C ARG A 135 -20.07 -5.96 19.16
N LEU A 136 -20.15 -5.94 20.49
CA LEU A 136 -20.14 -4.69 21.28
C LEU A 136 -18.77 -3.98 21.25
N LEU A 137 -17.67 -4.72 21.15
CA LEU A 137 -16.31 -4.17 21.14
C LEU A 137 -15.83 -3.71 19.74
N ARG A 138 -16.62 -3.96 18.69
CA ARG A 138 -16.31 -3.63 17.28
C ARG A 138 -16.87 -2.27 16.82
N TRP A 139 -17.36 -1.43 17.74
CA TRP A 139 -17.89 -0.08 17.44
C TRP A 139 -16.81 0.86 16.90
#